data_AF-C6AT66-F1
#
_entry.id   AF-C6AT66-F1
#
_cell.length_a   1.000
_cell.length_b   1.000
_cell.length_c   1.000
_cell.angle_alpha   90.00
_cell.angle_beta   90.00
_cell.angle_gamma   90.00
#
_symmetry.space_group_name_H-M   'P 1'
#
loop_
_entity.id
_entity.type
_entity.pdbx_description
1 polymer ?
#
loop_
_entity_poly.entity_id
_entity_poly.type
_entity_poly.pdbx_seq_one_letter_code
_entity_poly.pdbx_strand_id
1 'polypeptide(L)'
;MTLLSFQMKDSTVSRLDRLAERRKLSSAEIAAVAIEEFIEREEWQLSEIEAAVREADQSDFASEEDVATVLSKYIGSPSGK
;
A
#
# COMPACT_ATOMS: atom_id res chain seq x y z
N MET A 1 -26.29 8.48 -0.28
CA MET A 1 -26.09 7.07 -0.66
C MET A 1 -26.07 7.02 -2.17
N THR A 2 -24.96 6.56 -2.75
CA THR A 2 -24.78 6.45 -4.21
C THR A 2 -24.83 4.97 -4.57
N LEU A 3 -25.56 4.60 -5.62
CA LEU A 3 -25.63 3.22 -6.11
C LEU A 3 -24.67 3.05 -7.28
N LEU A 4 -23.75 2.09 -7.17
CA LEU A 4 -22.83 1.70 -8.23
C LEU A 4 -23.11 0.26 -8.62
N SER A 5 -23.16 0.00 -9.93
CA SER A 5 -23.31 -1.35 -10.49
C SER A 5 -22.18 -1.59 -11.47
N PHE A 6 -21.43 -2.67 -11.28
CA PHE A 6 -20.28 -3.03 -12.10
C PHE A 6 -20.23 -4.54 -12.30
N GLN A 7 -19.54 -4.95 -13.36
CA GLN A 7 -19.36 -6.37 -13.68
C GLN A 7 -18.09 -6.89 -13.02
N MET A 8 -18.15 -8.10 -12.49
CA MET A 8 -17.03 -8.81 -11.89
C MET A 8 -16.94 -10.20 -12.49
N LYS A 9 -15.73 -10.78 -12.49
CA LYS A 9 -15.58 -12.20 -12.83
C LYS A 9 -16.31 -13.05 -11.79
N ASP A 10 -17.03 -14.07 -12.22
CA ASP A 10 -17.77 -14.99 -11.33
C ASP A 10 -16.87 -15.56 -10.22
N SER A 11 -15.62 -15.89 -10.56
CA SER A 11 -14.64 -16.38 -9.60
C SER A 11 -14.30 -15.38 -8.49
N THR A 12 -14.35 -14.08 -8.79
CA THR A 12 -14.18 -13.03 -7.77
C THR A 12 -15.42 -12.92 -6.90
N VAL A 13 -16.62 -12.97 -7.48
CA VAL A 13 -17.89 -12.96 -6.74
C VAL A 13 -17.94 -14.13 -5.76
N SER A 14 -17.64 -15.35 -6.20
CA SER A 14 -17.62 -16.53 -5.31
C SER A 14 -16.62 -16.40 -4.15
N ARG A 15 -15.47 -15.74 -4.37
CA ARG A 15 -14.48 -15.48 -3.32
C ARG A 15 -14.97 -14.42 -2.33
N LEU A 16 -15.64 -13.39 -2.83
CA LEU A 16 -16.25 -12.33 -2.04
C LEU A 16 -17.33 -12.89 -1.11
N ASP A 17 -18.24 -13.71 -1.65
CA ASP A 17 -19.33 -14.33 -0.90
C ASP A 17 -18.80 -15.21 0.24
N ARG A 18 -17.80 -16.05 -0.04
CA ARG A 18 -17.17 -16.90 0.98
C ARG A 18 -16.48 -16.07 2.07
N LEU A 19 -15.89 -14.93 1.71
CA LEU A 19 -15.27 -14.04 2.70
C LEU A 19 -16.34 -13.35 3.56
N ALA A 20 -17.42 -12.89 2.93
CA ALA A 20 -18.57 -12.27 3.59
C ALA A 20 -19.20 -13.21 4.61
N GLU A 21 -19.44 -14.47 4.25
CA GLU A 21 -19.96 -15.50 5.15
C GLU A 21 -19.08 -15.68 6.39
N ARG A 22 -17.76 -15.81 6.21
CA ARG A 22 -16.81 -15.97 7.33
C ARG A 22 -16.74 -14.74 8.24
N ARG A 23 -16.97 -13.55 7.68
CA ARG A 23 -16.98 -12.28 8.41
C ARG A 23 -18.35 -11.92 8.98
N LYS A 24 -19.41 -12.69 8.66
CA LYS A 24 -20.81 -12.41 9.01
C LYS A 24 -21.28 -11.04 8.50
N LEU A 25 -20.83 -10.67 7.31
CA LEU A 25 -21.20 -9.45 6.60
C LEU A 25 -21.86 -9.82 5.27
N SER A 26 -22.54 -8.88 4.63
CA SER A 26 -23.00 -9.03 3.25
C SER A 26 -21.84 -8.84 2.25
N SER A 27 -21.97 -9.42 1.07
CA SER A 27 -20.99 -9.24 -0.02
C SER A 27 -20.84 -7.77 -0.42
N ALA A 28 -21.92 -6.99 -0.35
CA ALA A 28 -21.91 -5.56 -0.61
C ALA A 28 -21.09 -4.79 0.43
N GLU A 29 -21.22 -5.12 1.72
CA GLU A 29 -20.41 -4.50 2.79
C GLU A 29 -18.93 -4.83 2.63
N ILE A 30 -18.58 -6.10 2.34
CA ILE A 30 -17.18 -6.46 2.07
C ILE A 30 -16.65 -5.74 0.83
N ALA A 31 -17.45 -5.63 -0.24
CA ALA A 31 -17.05 -4.91 -1.44
C ALA A 31 -16.81 -3.43 -1.18
N ALA A 32 -17.68 -2.78 -0.41
CA ALA A 32 -17.53 -1.37 -0.04
C ALA A 32 -16.22 -1.15 0.72
N VAL A 33 -15.97 -1.94 1.78
CA VAL A 33 -14.73 -1.87 2.56
C VAL A 33 -13.50 -2.11 1.68
N ALA A 34 -13.54 -3.13 0.81
CA ALA A 34 -12.42 -3.44 -0.07
C ALA A 34 -12.13 -2.32 -1.08
N ILE A 35 -13.15 -1.62 -1.57
CA ILE A 35 -12.99 -0.48 -2.49
C ILE A 35 -12.42 0.73 -1.74
N GLU A 36 -12.94 1.03 -0.53
CA GLU A 36 -12.45 2.14 0.30
C GLU A 36 -10.97 1.94 0.67
N GLU A 37 -10.60 0.76 1.18
CA GLU A 37 -9.22 0.41 1.50
C GLU A 37 -8.32 0.40 0.26
N PHE A 38 -8.87 0.07 -0.91
CA PHE A 38 -8.13 0.15 -2.17
C PHE A 38 -7.82 1.60 -2.51
N ILE A 39 -8.82 2.47 -2.56
CA ILE A 39 -8.66 3.89 -2.93
C ILE A 39 -7.69 4.58 -1.98
N GLU A 40 -7.87 4.45 -0.67
CA GLU A 40 -7.00 5.10 0.33
C GLU A 40 -5.53 4.72 0.15
N ARG A 41 -5.25 3.43 -0.08
CA ARG A 41 -3.88 2.94 -0.29
C ARG A 41 -3.29 3.44 -1.60
N GLU A 42 -4.04 3.42 -2.71
CA GLU A 42 -3.53 3.88 -4.00
C GLU A 42 -3.28 5.39 -3.99
N GLU A 43 -4.17 6.18 -3.39
CA GLU A 43 -4.01 7.64 -3.26
C GLU A 43 -2.78 8.00 -2.43
N TRP A 44 -2.58 7.32 -1.29
CA TRP A 44 -1.39 7.49 -0.48
C TRP A 44 -0.11 7.12 -1.26
N GLN A 45 -0.11 5.96 -1.92
CA GLN A 45 1.06 5.50 -2.67
C GLN A 45 1.45 6.45 -3.80
N LEU A 46 0.46 6.92 -4.58
CA LEU A 46 0.71 7.87 -5.66
C LEU A 46 1.26 9.20 -5.11
N SER A 47 0.68 9.69 -4.01
CA SER A 47 1.12 10.93 -3.37
C SER A 47 2.57 10.85 -2.89
N GLU A 48 2.97 9.72 -2.28
CA GLU A 48 4.35 9.49 -1.83
C GLU A 48 5.33 9.38 -3.00
N ILE A 49 4.94 8.71 -4.09
CA ILE A 49 5.77 8.62 -5.29
C ILE A 49 6.00 10.02 -5.88
N GLU A 50 4.94 10.81 -6.02
CA GLU A 50 5.03 12.17 -6.54
C GLU A 50 5.87 13.08 -5.62
N ALA A 51 5.80 12.89 -4.31
CA ALA A 51 6.65 13.60 -3.35
C ALA A 51 8.13 13.23 -3.53
N ALA A 52 8.44 11.94 -3.53
CA ALA A 52 9.80 11.45 -3.71
C ALA A 52 10.43 11.89 -5.04
N VAL A 53 9.63 11.95 -6.12
CA VAL A 53 10.10 12.49 -7.42
C VAL A 53 10.43 13.98 -7.30
N ARG A 54 9.58 14.80 -6.66
CA ARG A 54 9.86 16.23 -6.47
C ARG A 54 11.10 16.49 -5.63
N GLU A 55 11.32 15.70 -4.58
CA GLU A 55 12.50 15.76 -3.72
C GLU A 55 13.76 15.42 -4.53
N ALA A 56 13.70 14.33 -5.31
CA ALA A 56 14.78 13.93 -6.19
C ALA A 56 15.12 14.98 -7.25
N ASP A 57 14.12 15.59 -7.90
CA ASP A 57 14.30 16.68 -8.87
C ASP A 57 14.96 17.92 -8.23
N GLN A 58 14.76 18.12 -6.93
CA GLN A 58 15.40 19.17 -6.14
C GLN A 58 16.76 18.77 -5.57
N SER A 59 17.24 17.56 -5.89
CA SER A 59 18.45 16.96 -5.31
C SER A 59 18.40 16.88 -3.78
N ASP A 60 17.21 16.80 -3.19
CA ASP A 60 16.96 16.64 -1.77
C ASP A 60 17.18 15.19 -1.36
N PHE A 61 18.44 14.76 -1.42
CA PHE A 61 18.89 13.45 -1.00
C PHE A 61 19.64 13.57 0.33
N ALA A 62 19.61 12.48 1.11
CA ALA A 62 20.51 12.35 2.26
C ALA A 62 21.97 12.51 1.81
N SER A 63 22.78 13.15 2.66
CA SER A 63 24.21 13.28 2.38
C SER A 63 24.92 11.92 2.51
N GLU A 64 26.12 11.80 1.93
CA GLU A 64 26.94 10.59 2.09
C GLU A 64 27.21 10.26 3.56
N GLU A 65 27.36 11.29 4.42
CA GLU A 65 27.58 11.13 5.86
C GLU A 65 26.35 10.59 6.59
N ASP A 66 25.16 11.07 6.23
CA ASP A 66 23.89 10.57 6.79
C ASP A 66 23.70 9.09 6.43
N VAL A 67 23.96 8.74 5.18
CA VAL A 67 23.89 7.36 4.69
C VAL A 67 24.91 6.48 5.42
N ALA A 68 26.16 6.91 5.55
CA ALA A 68 27.21 6.18 6.26
C ALA A 68 26.84 5.95 7.74
N THR A 69 26.27 6.96 8.40
CA THR A 69 25.80 6.88 9.79
C THR A 69 24.73 5.82 9.95
N VAL A 70 23.70 5.80 9.09
CA VAL A 70 22.65 4.78 9.15
C VAL A 70 23.21 3.39 8.87
N LEU A 71 24.04 3.22 7.85
CA LEU A 71 24.63 1.93 7.51
C LEU A 71 25.47 1.36 8.66
N SER A 72 26.28 2.18 9.32
CA SER A 72 27.11 1.75 10.46
C SER A 72 26.30 1.22 11.64
N LYS A 73 25.07 1.71 11.81
CA LYS A 73 24.17 1.29 12.91
C LYS A 73 23.57 -0.10 12.68
N TYR A 74 23.31 -0.48 11.42
CA TYR A 74 22.55 -1.69 11.09
C TYR A 74 23.39 -2.79 10.43
N ILE A 75 24.46 -2.43 9.72
CA ILE A 75 25.44 -3.36 9.18
C ILE A 75 26.57 -3.42 10.20
N GLY A 76 26.42 -4.24 11.24
CA GLY A 76 27.48 -4.46 12.22
C GLY A 76 28.80 -4.82 11.52
N SER A 77 29.93 -4.36 12.09
CA SER A 77 31.26 -4.61 11.50
C SER A 77 31.40 -6.06 11.05
N PRO A 78 31.93 -6.33 9.84
CA PRO A 78 32.18 -7.69 9.41
C PRO A 78 33.04 -8.34 10.48
N SER A 79 32.46 -9.32 11.18
CA SER A 79 33.15 -10.07 12.20
C SER A 79 34.22 -10.87 11.47
N GLY A 80 35.45 -10.36 11.49
CA GLY A 80 36.60 -11.05 10.93
C GLY A 80 36.78 -12.39 11.63
N LYS A 81 36.57 -13.47 10.87
CA LYS A 81 37.23 -14.77 11.05
C LYS A 81 37.57 -15.32 9.68
#